data_AF-A0AAD6A6M3-F1
#
_entry.id   AF-A0AAD6A6M3-F1
#
_cell.length_a   1.000
_cell.length_b   1.000
_cell.length_c   1.000
_cell.angle_alpha   90.00
_cell.angle_beta   90.00
_cell.angle_gamma   90.00
#
_symmetry.space_group_name_H-M   'P 1'
#
loop_
_entity.id
_entity.type
_entity.pdbx_description
1 polymer ?
#
loop_
_entity_poly.entity_id
_entity_poly.type
_entity_poly.pdbx_seq_one_letter_code
_entity_poly.pdbx_strand_id
1 'polypeptide(L)'
;MPLLHRKAFIRQKPPEDLRPEEEVFLCKITYEIFREYNDFFERTILCNSLLWSCSLTGRSSLTYLEALESERRARLSLQSFSQVLLVPLLHLAALSRRARLSELCEDVHSFVKDRYFPGETLDVTVHDLYTGWSAALTPYCSTC
;
A
#
# COMPACT_ATOMS: atom_id res chain seq x y z
N MET A 1 2.31 -8.18 5.41
CA MET A 1 2.90 -8.44 6.73
C MET A 1 4.22 -7.70 6.74
N PRO A 2 4.51 -6.91 7.79
CA PRO A 2 5.71 -6.06 7.82
C PRO A 2 6.98 -6.85 7.54
N LEU A 3 7.91 -6.20 6.86
CA LEU A 3 9.23 -6.75 6.60
C LEU A 3 10.17 -6.38 7.73
N LEU A 4 10.96 -7.33 8.20
CA LEU A 4 12.06 -7.09 9.13
C LEU A 4 13.36 -7.05 8.35
N HIS A 5 14.13 -5.95 8.41
CA HIS A 5 15.32 -5.75 7.57
C HIS A 5 15.05 -6.03 6.08
N ARG A 6 13.87 -5.60 5.60
CA ARG A 6 13.37 -5.81 4.22
C ARG A 6 13.19 -7.29 3.82
N LYS A 7 13.16 -8.21 4.78
CA LYS A 7 12.85 -9.63 4.56
C LYS A 7 11.50 -9.98 5.18
N ALA A 8 10.84 -10.99 4.63
CA ALA A 8 9.59 -11.50 5.19
C ALA A 8 9.81 -11.92 6.65
N PHE A 9 9.03 -11.34 7.56
CA PHE A 9 9.07 -11.71 8.96
C PHE A 9 8.12 -12.88 9.21
N ILE A 10 8.63 -13.92 9.86
CA ILE A 10 7.88 -15.12 10.20
C ILE A 10 7.73 -15.15 11.72
N ARG A 11 6.49 -15.22 12.19
CA ARG A 11 6.20 -15.37 13.61
C ARG A 11 6.52 -16.78 14.07
N GLN A 12 6.97 -16.89 15.32
CA GLN A 12 7.10 -18.16 16.00
C GLN A 12 5.72 -18.77 16.18
N LYS A 13 5.62 -20.07 15.93
CA LYS A 13 4.40 -20.81 16.24
C LYS A 13 4.31 -21.00 17.75
N PRO A 14 3.09 -21.05 18.32
CA PRO A 14 2.91 -21.50 19.69
C PRO A 14 3.60 -22.86 19.92
N PRO A 15 4.22 -23.10 21.09
CA PRO A 15 4.70 -24.42 21.47
C PRO A 15 3.58 -25.46 21.37
N GLU A 16 3.86 -26.62 20.78
CA GLU A 16 2.86 -27.67 20.55
C GLU A 16 2.40 -28.35 21.85
N ASP A 17 3.25 -28.31 22.88
CA ASP A 17 3.04 -28.90 24.19
C ASP A 17 2.45 -27.91 25.22
N LEU A 18 1.94 -26.76 24.77
CA LEU A 18 1.39 -25.74 25.64
C LEU A 18 0.12 -26.23 26.34
N ARG A 19 0.11 -26.22 27.68
CA ARG A 19 -1.06 -26.61 28.48
C ARG A 19 -2.02 -25.41 28.63
N PRO A 20 -3.34 -25.62 28.69
CA PRO A 20 -4.31 -24.52 28.78
C PRO A 20 -4.16 -23.62 30.02
N GLU A 21 -3.68 -24.18 31.13
CA GLU A 21 -3.51 -23.50 32.41
C GLU A 21 -2.07 -22.96 32.61
N GLU A 22 -1.21 -23.10 31.60
CA GLU A 22 0.18 -22.67 31.68
C GLU A 22 0.32 -21.15 31.63
N GLU A 23 1.00 -20.57 32.61
CA GLU A 23 1.34 -19.15 32.60
C GLU A 23 2.43 -18.87 31.56
N VAL A 24 2.16 -17.93 30.67
CA VAL A 24 3.03 -17.56 29.56
C VAL A 24 3.02 -16.06 29.31
N PHE A 25 4.05 -15.57 28.64
CA PHE A 25 4.14 -14.19 28.19
C PHE A 25 3.55 -14.05 26.78
N LEU A 26 2.50 -13.25 26.64
CA LEU A 26 1.86 -12.96 25.35
C LEU A 26 2.30 -11.62 24.79
N CYS A 27 2.95 -11.63 23.61
CA CYS A 27 3.17 -10.42 22.84
C CYS A 27 1.88 -10.01 22.12
N LYS A 28 1.12 -9.07 22.69
CA LYS A 28 -0.21 -8.68 22.17
C LYS A 28 -0.23 -8.14 20.74
N ILE A 29 0.89 -7.63 20.25
CA ILE A 29 1.00 -7.02 18.92
C ILE A 29 1.30 -8.04 17.82
N THR A 30 2.13 -9.05 18.10
CA THR A 30 2.43 -10.14 17.15
C THR A 30 1.58 -11.39 17.40
N TYR A 31 0.92 -11.47 18.55
CA TYR A 31 0.21 -12.64 19.07
C TYR A 31 1.10 -13.87 19.22
N GLU A 32 2.38 -13.65 19.49
CA GLU A 32 3.33 -14.72 19.81
C GLU A 32 3.35 -15.01 21.31
N ILE A 33 3.55 -16.27 21.65
CA ILE A 33 3.57 -16.78 23.02
C ILE A 33 4.99 -17.20 23.36
N PHE A 34 5.45 -16.82 24.56
CA PHE A 34 6.79 -17.13 25.06
C PHE A 34 6.68 -17.69 26.47
N ARG A 35 7.46 -18.74 26.78
CA ARG A 35 7.59 -19.28 28.14
C ARG A 35 8.59 -18.45 28.95
N GLU A 36 9.70 -18.08 28.31
CA GLU A 36 10.77 -17.32 28.95
C GLU A 36 10.55 -15.81 28.82
N TYR A 37 10.80 -15.09 29.91
CA TYR A 37 10.70 -13.63 29.93
C TYR A 37 11.71 -12.98 28.97
N ASN A 38 12.92 -13.52 28.86
CA ASN A 38 13.96 -12.94 28.00
C ASN A 38 13.54 -12.93 26.53
N ASP A 39 12.96 -14.02 26.03
CA ASP A 39 12.49 -14.12 24.64
C ASP A 39 11.35 -13.14 24.35
N PHE A 40 10.41 -13.01 25.30
CA PHE A 40 9.33 -12.02 25.23
C PHE A 40 9.88 -10.58 25.24
N PHE A 41 10.87 -10.31 26.08
CA PHE A 41 11.49 -9.00 26.20
C PHE A 41 12.24 -8.62 24.91
N GLU A 42 13.04 -9.53 24.36
CA GLU A 42 13.70 -9.35 23.06
C GLU A 42 12.70 -9.10 21.94
N ARG A 43 11.58 -9.86 21.91
CA ARG A 43 10.51 -9.63 20.93
C ARG A 43 9.92 -8.23 21.06
N THR A 44 9.71 -7.77 22.28
CA THR A 44 9.15 -6.44 22.56
C THR A 44 10.10 -5.34 22.10
N ILE A 45 11.41 -5.48 22.35
CA ILE A 45 12.42 -4.54 21.83
C ILE A 45 12.41 -4.54 20.31
N LEU A 46 12.43 -5.72 19.68
CA LEU A 46 12.45 -5.86 18.23
C LEU A 46 11.24 -5.16 17.59
N CYS A 47 10.05 -5.34 18.14
CA CYS A 47 8.83 -4.72 17.61
C CYS A 47 8.83 -3.19 17.71
N ASN A 48 9.48 -2.65 18.74
CA ASN A 48 9.60 -1.19 18.96
C ASN A 48 10.84 -0.57 18.29
N SER A 49 11.71 -1.39 17.69
CA SER A 49 12.88 -0.92 16.96
C SER A 49 12.51 -0.43 15.56
N LEU A 50 13.23 0.56 15.03
CA LEU A 50 12.99 1.14 13.69
C LEU A 50 13.59 0.27 12.55
N LEU A 51 13.44 -1.04 12.65
CA LEU A 51 14.02 -2.02 11.71
C LEU A 51 12.98 -2.56 10.71
N TRP A 52 11.73 -2.11 10.83
CA TRP A 52 10.63 -2.60 10.02
C TRP A 52 10.40 -1.76 8.78
N SER A 53 9.79 -2.39 7.79
CA SER A 53 9.36 -1.73 6.55
C SER A 53 8.00 -2.22 6.11
N CYS A 54 7.21 -1.34 5.51
CA CYS A 54 5.94 -1.69 4.87
C CYS A 54 6.20 -2.55 3.63
N SER A 55 5.58 -3.74 3.55
CA SER A 55 5.75 -4.63 2.39
C SER A 55 5.11 -4.09 1.10
N LEU A 56 4.13 -3.19 1.21
CA LEU A 56 3.39 -2.66 0.06
C LEU A 56 4.02 -1.40 -0.52
N THR A 57 4.46 -0.48 0.34
CA THR A 57 4.99 0.82 -0.10
C THR A 57 6.52 0.89 -0.06
N GLY A 58 7.18 -0.08 0.59
CA GLY A 58 8.63 -0.08 0.79
C GLY A 58 9.13 0.97 1.80
N ARG A 59 8.25 1.75 2.44
CA ARG A 59 8.61 2.71 3.48
C ARG A 59 9.32 1.99 4.63
N SER A 60 10.53 2.44 4.95
CA SER A 60 11.42 1.84 5.96
C SER A 60 11.50 2.69 7.23
N SER A 61 12.31 2.21 8.18
CA SER A 61 12.56 2.86 9.47
C SER A 61 11.29 3.04 10.31
N LEU A 62 10.47 1.99 10.34
CA LEU A 62 9.23 1.93 11.09
C LEU A 62 9.39 0.95 12.25
N THR A 63 8.58 1.14 13.28
CA THR A 63 8.25 0.08 14.25
C THR A 63 7.28 -0.93 13.62
N TYR A 64 7.08 -2.07 14.27
CA TYR A 64 6.18 -3.12 13.79
C TYR A 64 4.74 -2.61 13.59
N LEU A 65 4.20 -1.88 14.57
CA LEU A 65 2.84 -1.34 14.51
C LEU A 65 2.69 -0.25 13.44
N GLU A 66 3.68 0.63 13.30
CA GLU A 66 3.66 1.65 12.24
C GLU A 66 3.72 1.03 10.85
N ALA A 67 4.49 -0.05 10.68
CA ALA A 67 4.53 -0.80 9.43
C ALA A 67 3.19 -1.47 9.13
N LEU A 68 2.52 -2.06 10.13
CA LEU A 68 1.15 -2.60 9.97
C LEU A 68 0.16 -1.51 9.55
N GLU A 69 0.20 -0.36 10.21
CA GLU A 69 -0.69 0.75 9.90
C GLU A 69 -0.39 1.34 8.50
N SER A 70 0.89 1.38 8.11
CA SER A 70 1.29 1.74 6.74
C SER A 70 0.73 0.75 5.72
N GLU A 71 0.78 -0.55 5.99
CA GLU A 71 0.20 -1.57 5.10
C GLU A 71 -1.32 -1.43 4.98
N ARG A 72 -2.00 -1.20 6.11
CA ARG A 72 -3.45 -1.00 6.15
C ARG A 72 -3.86 0.19 5.28
N ARG A 73 -3.20 1.34 5.45
CA ARG A 73 -3.45 2.54 4.63
C ARG A 73 -3.14 2.31 3.15
N ALA A 74 -2.04 1.61 2.85
CA ALA A 74 -1.69 1.28 1.47
C ALA A 74 -2.75 0.40 0.79
N ARG A 75 -3.31 -0.59 1.50
CA ARG A 75 -4.41 -1.42 0.97
C ARG A 75 -5.66 -0.60 0.65
N LEU A 76 -6.05 0.30 1.54
CA LEU A 76 -7.21 1.18 1.32
C LEU A 76 -6.98 2.10 0.12
N SER A 77 -5.80 2.69 0.01
CA SER A 77 -5.41 3.52 -1.14
C SER A 77 -5.44 2.72 -2.45
N LEU A 78 -4.92 1.50 -2.47
CA LEU A 78 -4.96 0.61 -3.64
C LEU A 78 -6.40 0.21 -4.03
N GLN A 79 -7.33 0.07 -3.08
CA GLN A 79 -8.73 -0.21 -3.39
C GLN A 79 -9.42 0.95 -4.13
N SER A 80 -8.99 2.19 -3.87
CA SER A 80 -9.51 3.37 -4.57
C SER A 80 -8.87 3.63 -5.95
N PHE A 81 -7.92 2.79 -6.37
CA PHE A 81 -7.22 3.00 -7.63
C PHE A 81 -8.16 2.76 -8.84
N SER A 82 -8.16 3.71 -9.79
CA SER A 82 -9.01 3.64 -10.97
C SER A 82 -8.61 2.48 -11.89
N GLN A 83 -9.55 1.55 -12.12
CA GLN A 83 -9.35 0.41 -13.02
C GLN A 83 -9.11 0.85 -14.47
N VAL A 84 -9.64 2.02 -14.86
CA VAL A 84 -9.45 2.60 -16.20
C VAL A 84 -7.99 2.93 -16.47
N LEU A 85 -7.26 3.38 -15.44
CA LEU A 85 -5.85 3.74 -15.56
C LEU A 85 -4.93 2.52 -15.55
N LEU A 86 -5.39 1.36 -15.09
CA LEU A 86 -4.54 0.18 -14.92
C LEU A 86 -3.86 -0.23 -16.23
N VAL A 87 -4.62 -0.42 -17.31
CA VAL A 87 -4.08 -0.85 -18.60
C VAL A 87 -3.14 0.19 -19.22
N PRO A 88 -3.51 1.48 -19.32
CA PRO A 88 -2.61 2.53 -19.80
C PRO A 88 -1.30 2.64 -19.01
N LEU A 89 -1.37 2.62 -17.67
CA LEU A 89 -0.17 2.71 -16.84
C LEU A 89 0.77 1.52 -17.06
N LEU A 90 0.22 0.30 -17.11
CA LEU A 90 1.00 -0.91 -17.37
C LEU A 90 1.62 -0.89 -18.77
N HIS A 91 0.89 -0.40 -19.76
CA HIS A 91 1.41 -0.26 -21.12
C HIS A 91 2.59 0.72 -21.19
N LEU A 92 2.46 1.90 -20.58
CA LEU A 92 3.55 2.88 -20.47
C LEU A 92 4.75 2.31 -19.72
N ALA A 93 4.49 1.58 -18.62
CA ALA A 93 5.55 0.96 -17.86
C ALA A 93 6.32 -0.09 -18.67
N ALA A 94 5.63 -0.89 -19.49
CA ALA A 94 6.23 -1.92 -20.34
C ALA A 94 7.06 -1.35 -21.50
N LEU A 95 6.72 -0.15 -21.99
CA LEU A 95 7.47 0.54 -23.04
C LEU A 95 8.70 1.30 -22.50
N SER A 96 8.71 1.58 -21.20
CA SER A 96 9.81 2.28 -20.57
C SER A 96 11.08 1.44 -20.54
N ARG A 97 12.23 2.10 -20.73
CA ARG A 97 13.57 1.49 -20.67
C ARG A 97 14.31 1.83 -19.36
N ARG A 98 13.60 2.36 -18.36
CA ARG A 98 14.19 2.72 -17.07
C ARG A 98 14.56 1.49 -16.26
N ALA A 99 15.78 1.46 -15.75
CA ALA A 99 16.25 0.39 -14.87
C ALA A 99 15.80 0.58 -13.41
N ARG A 100 15.59 1.84 -12.98
CA ARG A 100 15.17 2.18 -11.62
C ARG A 100 13.68 2.43 -11.57
N LEU A 101 13.01 1.81 -10.60
CA LEU A 101 11.57 1.97 -10.38
C LEU A 101 11.16 3.43 -10.15
N SER A 102 12.00 4.23 -9.46
CA SER A 102 11.71 5.65 -9.22
C SER A 102 11.63 6.44 -10.52
N GLU A 103 12.59 6.25 -11.42
CA GLU A 103 12.62 6.92 -12.73
C GLU A 103 11.45 6.47 -13.61
N LEU A 104 11.10 5.18 -13.56
CA LEU A 104 9.91 4.65 -14.24
C LEU A 104 8.62 5.34 -13.76
N CYS A 105 8.44 5.42 -12.44
CA CYS A 105 7.28 6.07 -11.84
C CYS A 105 7.20 7.56 -12.22
N GLU A 106 8.34 8.27 -12.23
CA GLU A 106 8.42 9.67 -12.65
C GLU A 106 8.01 9.86 -14.12
N ASP A 107 8.56 9.05 -15.03
CA ASP A 107 8.21 9.09 -16.46
C ASP A 107 6.71 8.85 -16.66
N VAL A 108 6.18 7.76 -16.08
CA VAL A 108 4.76 7.39 -16.21
C VAL A 108 3.86 8.49 -15.62
N HIS A 109 4.17 8.99 -14.43
CA HIS A 109 3.41 10.06 -13.79
C HIS A 109 3.42 11.34 -14.63
N SER A 110 4.59 11.73 -15.15
CA SER A 110 4.74 12.93 -15.97
C SER A 110 3.91 12.87 -17.26
N PHE A 111 3.72 11.68 -17.83
CA PHE A 111 2.90 11.48 -19.01
C PHE A 111 1.40 11.52 -18.70
N VAL A 112 0.99 10.87 -17.61
CA VAL A 112 -0.42 10.62 -17.28
C VAL A 112 -1.10 11.84 -16.66
N LYS A 113 -0.38 12.63 -15.85
CA LYS A 113 -0.96 13.74 -15.09
C LYS A 113 -1.66 14.82 -15.93
N ASP A 114 -1.26 14.96 -17.20
CA ASP A 114 -1.74 16.00 -18.12
C ASP A 114 -2.68 15.43 -19.21
N ARG A 115 -3.19 14.20 -19.02
CA ARG A 115 -4.00 13.48 -20.02
C ARG A 115 -5.18 12.77 -19.37
N TYR A 116 -6.28 12.67 -20.12
CA TYR A 116 -7.45 11.89 -19.75
C TYR A 116 -7.50 10.59 -20.55
N PHE A 117 -8.02 9.53 -19.93
CA PHE A 117 -8.12 8.22 -20.55
C PHE A 117 -9.58 7.83 -20.82
N PRO A 118 -9.87 7.10 -21.91
CA PRO A 118 -11.22 6.65 -22.20
C PRO A 118 -11.84 5.87 -21.02
N GLY A 119 -13.02 6.29 -20.57
CA GLY A 119 -13.74 5.69 -19.44
C GLY A 119 -13.44 6.33 -18.08
N GLU A 120 -12.54 7.31 -18.01
CA GLU A 120 -12.26 8.06 -16.80
C GLU A 120 -13.43 8.99 -16.43
N THR A 121 -13.79 9.02 -15.15
CA THR A 121 -14.82 9.94 -14.64
C THR A 121 -14.17 11.30 -14.38
N LEU A 122 -14.70 12.35 -15.00
CA LEU A 122 -14.18 13.71 -14.87
C LEU A 122 -15.22 14.62 -14.19
N ASP A 123 -14.79 15.31 -13.14
CA ASP A 123 -15.56 16.40 -12.55
C ASP A 123 -15.16 17.71 -13.22
N VAL A 124 -16.07 18.29 -14.01
CA VAL A 124 -15.82 19.54 -14.74
C VAL A 124 -16.55 20.68 -14.03
N THR A 125 -15.79 21.65 -13.52
CA THR A 125 -16.37 22.91 -13.02
C THR A 125 -16.53 23.87 -14.18
N VAL A 126 -17.75 23.97 -14.70
CA VAL A 126 -18.07 25.00 -15.71
C VAL A 126 -18.30 26.31 -14.97
N HIS A 127 -17.37 27.26 -15.10
CA HIS A 127 -17.61 28.64 -14.70
C HIS A 127 -18.43 29.33 -15.79
N ASP A 128 -19.75 29.15 -15.75
CA ASP A 128 -20.68 29.89 -16.60
C ASP A 128 -20.69 31.37 -16.19
N LEU A 129 -19.92 32.18 -16.91
CA LEU A 129 -20.31 33.57 -17.10
C LEU A 129 -21.34 33.59 -18.25
N TYR A 130 -22.60 33.51 -17.84
CA TYR A 130 -23.82 33.75 -18.62
C TYR A 130 -24.39 32.57 -19.45
N THR A 131 -25.68 32.34 -19.17
CA THR A 131 -26.74 31.64 -19.94
C THR A 131 -26.94 30.15 -19.68
N GLY A 132 -28.10 29.85 -19.08
CA GLY A 132 -28.54 28.50 -18.76
C GLY A 132 -28.88 27.68 -19.99
N TRP A 133 -28.27 26.50 -20.07
CA TRP A 133 -28.78 25.33 -20.79
C TRP A 133 -28.46 24.09 -19.97
N SER A 134 -29.48 23.26 -19.71
CA SER A 134 -29.35 21.99 -19.01
C SER A 134 -28.55 21.00 -19.88
N ALA A 135 -27.47 20.46 -19.33
CA ALA A 135 -26.59 19.53 -20.01
C ALA A 135 -27.25 18.18 -20.31
N ALA A 136 -27.02 17.69 -21.53
CA ALA A 136 -26.97 16.26 -21.81
C ALA A 136 -25.75 16.03 -22.72
N LEU A 137 -24.57 15.86 -22.12
CA LEU A 137 -23.39 15.40 -22.85
C LEU A 137 -23.53 13.90 -23.08
N THR A 138 -23.97 13.52 -24.27
CA THR A 138 -23.88 12.13 -24.76
C THR A 138 -22.43 11.75 -25.04
N PRO A 139 -22.05 10.47 -24.85
CA PRO A 139 -20.70 10.01 -25.10
C PRO A 139 -20.50 9.78 -26.62
N TYR A 140 -19.86 10.72 -27.29
CA TYR A 140 -19.21 10.46 -28.58
C TYR A 140 -17.76 10.93 -28.48
N CYS A 141 -16.89 10.04 -28.00
CA CYS A 141 -15.48 10.12 -28.30
C CYS A 141 -15.24 9.24 -29.53
N SER A 142 -15.34 9.85 -30.70
CA SER A 142 -14.98 9.26 -31.98
C SER A 142 -13.91 10.15 -32.60
N THR A 143 -12.64 9.73 -32.50
CA THR A 143 -11.76 9.46 -33.64
C THR A 143 -10.36 9.03 -33.18
N CYS A 144 -9.78 8.18 -34.02
CA CYS A 144 -8.47 7.55 -34.04
C CYS A 144 -7.27 8.46 -33.75
#